data_AF-A0A6G2QEU0-F1
#
_entry.id   AF-A0A6G2QEU0-F1
#
_cell.length_a   1.000
_cell.length_b   1.000
_cell.length_c   1.000
_cell.angle_alpha   90.00
_cell.angle_beta   90.00
_cell.angle_gamma   90.00
#
_symmetry.space_group_name_H-M   'P 1'
#
loop_
_entity.id
_entity.type
_entity.pdbx_description
1 polymer ?
#
loop_
_entity_poly.entity_id
_entity_poly.type
_entity_poly.pdbx_seq_one_letter_code
_entity_poly.pdbx_strand_id
1 'polypeptide(L)'
;MTKETETTAPVERHSGEPPITAYQRALRDRLLAAPVVPAPAPWRPVFEEAYGAAVGGLLGIGFASHPDSGHDLVVVVSHDGHGLFDAVTGEKIARDRDPDPEDSTPDAVTDLTCPGLGPVAGSRVRIAGLFGGGLHTTTEDGWTLEAVTPAWPNDRVLLSVDGGLPHSGPHGEEWWHIFHSSYSELRAFGFSPSGETIAVATSSDVSLWTRRPEPGSGGGVRR
;
A
#
# COMPACT_ATOMS: atom_id res chain seq x y z
N MET A 1 -36.84 -15.57 -55.84
CA MET A 1 -35.95 -16.06 -54.76
C MET A 1 -35.44 -14.82 -54.04
N THR A 2 -36.25 -14.32 -53.10
CA THR A 2 -36.01 -13.05 -52.41
C THR A 2 -35.73 -13.42 -50.96
N LYS A 3 -34.48 -13.30 -50.52
CA LYS A 3 -34.11 -13.49 -49.12
C LYS A 3 -34.35 -12.15 -48.41
N GLU A 4 -35.38 -12.12 -47.57
CA GLU A 4 -35.59 -11.03 -46.62
C GLU A 4 -34.47 -11.03 -45.58
N THR A 5 -34.00 -9.83 -45.28
CA THR A 5 -32.94 -9.55 -44.32
C THR A 5 -33.55 -9.51 -42.93
N GLU A 6 -33.02 -10.32 -42.03
CA GLU A 6 -33.43 -10.39 -40.63
C GLU A 6 -33.09 -9.05 -39.95
N THR A 7 -34.13 -8.28 -39.64
CA THR A 7 -34.05 -7.03 -38.88
C THR A 7 -33.49 -7.31 -37.51
N THR A 8 -32.25 -6.88 -37.28
CA THR A 8 -31.60 -6.91 -35.96
C THR A 8 -32.44 -6.08 -34.98
N ALA A 9 -32.93 -6.72 -33.91
CA ALA A 9 -33.67 -6.04 -32.85
C ALA A 9 -32.83 -4.90 -32.24
N PRO A 10 -33.45 -3.75 -31.89
CA PRO A 10 -32.72 -2.65 -31.28
C PRO A 10 -32.21 -3.09 -29.91
N VAL A 11 -30.90 -2.91 -29.69
CA VAL A 11 -30.25 -3.04 -28.39
C VAL A 11 -31.02 -2.19 -27.38
N GLU A 12 -31.63 -2.83 -26.38
CA GLU A 12 -32.25 -2.14 -25.26
C GLU A 12 -31.21 -1.22 -24.63
N ARG A 13 -31.41 0.09 -24.77
CA ARG A 13 -30.64 1.07 -24.03
C ARG A 13 -31.06 0.91 -22.57
N HIS A 14 -30.24 0.20 -21.80
CA HIS A 14 -30.37 0.17 -20.36
C HIS A 14 -30.46 1.61 -19.86
N SER A 15 -31.53 1.88 -19.13
CA SER A 15 -31.82 3.10 -18.39
C SER A 15 -30.56 3.61 -17.70
N GLY A 16 -30.24 4.89 -17.89
CA GLY A 16 -29.00 5.51 -17.42
C GLY A 16 -28.71 5.24 -15.95
N GLU A 17 -27.42 5.13 -15.63
CA GLU A 17 -26.91 4.95 -14.28
C GLU A 17 -27.59 5.93 -13.30
N PRO A 18 -28.05 5.47 -12.13
CA PRO A 18 -28.69 6.36 -11.17
C PRO A 18 -27.74 7.50 -10.82
N PRO A 19 -28.23 8.76 -10.79
CA PRO A 19 -27.38 9.90 -10.47
C PRO A 19 -26.81 9.74 -9.07
N ILE A 20 -25.54 10.12 -8.88
CA ILE A 20 -24.90 10.11 -7.56
C ILE A 20 -25.76 10.89 -6.56
N THR A 21 -25.91 10.34 -5.36
CA THR A 21 -26.68 10.95 -4.26
C THR A 21 -25.99 12.22 -3.75
N ALA A 22 -26.74 13.06 -3.04
CA ALA A 22 -26.17 14.24 -2.38
C ALA A 22 -25.06 13.85 -1.37
N TYR A 23 -25.25 12.72 -0.67
CA TYR A 23 -24.26 12.16 0.24
C TYR A 23 -22.96 11.76 -0.50
N GLN A 24 -23.07 11.02 -1.63
CA GLN A 24 -21.90 10.64 -2.43
C GLN A 24 -21.14 11.85 -2.98
N ARG A 25 -21.84 12.91 -3.43
CA ARG A 25 -21.20 14.17 -3.83
C ARG A 25 -20.45 14.82 -2.68
N ALA A 26 -21.11 14.98 -1.53
CA ALA A 26 -20.50 15.62 -0.37
C ALA A 26 -19.26 14.85 0.13
N LEU A 27 -19.33 13.52 0.18
CA LEU A 27 -18.19 12.68 0.55
C LEU A 27 -17.05 12.82 -0.46
N ARG A 28 -17.35 12.76 -1.76
CA ARG A 28 -16.35 12.95 -2.82
C ARG A 28 -15.67 14.31 -2.72
N ASP A 29 -16.44 15.39 -2.59
CA ASP A 29 -15.91 16.76 -2.52
C ASP A 29 -15.03 16.95 -1.27
N ARG A 30 -15.44 16.36 -0.13
CA ARG A 30 -14.64 16.33 1.10
C ARG A 30 -13.30 15.62 0.91
N LEU A 31 -13.30 14.43 0.31
CA LEU A 31 -12.08 13.67 0.04
C LEU A 31 -11.16 14.37 -0.96
N LEU A 32 -11.72 15.06 -1.95
CA LEU A 32 -10.95 15.84 -2.92
C LEU A 32 -10.31 17.09 -2.29
N ALA A 33 -11.02 17.74 -1.37
CA ALA A 33 -10.56 18.93 -0.67
C ALA A 33 -9.49 18.65 0.39
N ALA A 34 -9.35 17.40 0.86
CA ALA A 34 -8.35 17.02 1.85
C ALA A 34 -6.92 17.01 1.25
N PRO A 35 -6.02 17.92 1.67
CA PRO A 35 -4.63 17.89 1.21
C PRO A 35 -3.89 16.69 1.82
N VAL A 36 -2.78 16.29 1.20
CA VAL A 36 -1.86 15.33 1.85
C VAL A 36 -1.25 16.00 3.07
N VAL A 37 -1.21 15.29 4.20
CA VAL A 37 -0.58 15.71 5.45
C VAL A 37 0.36 14.62 5.94
N PRO A 38 1.39 14.94 6.74
CA PRO A 38 2.20 13.93 7.39
C PRO A 38 1.34 12.97 8.21
N ALA A 39 1.74 11.69 8.27
CA ALA A 39 1.15 10.76 9.22
C ALA A 39 1.33 11.30 10.65
N PRO A 40 0.30 11.25 11.50
CA PRO A 40 0.36 11.75 12.87
C PRO A 40 1.31 10.88 13.71
N ALA A 41 1.71 11.39 14.88
CA ALA A 41 2.37 10.54 15.88
C ALA A 41 1.48 9.32 16.20
N PRO A 42 2.07 8.11 16.37
CA PRO A 42 3.50 7.85 16.52
C PRO A 42 4.27 7.60 15.21
N TRP A 43 3.63 7.72 14.06
CA TRP A 43 4.20 7.38 12.76
C TRP A 43 5.26 8.39 12.32
N ARG A 44 6.37 7.88 11.80
CA ARG A 44 7.49 8.65 11.27
C ARG A 44 7.88 8.11 9.90
N PRO A 45 8.14 8.96 8.91
CA PRO A 45 8.65 8.49 7.62
C PRO A 45 10.00 7.79 7.84
N VAL A 46 10.20 6.67 7.15
CA VAL A 46 11.43 5.86 7.24
C VAL A 46 12.49 6.36 6.26
N PHE A 47 12.08 6.88 5.11
CA PHE A 47 12.97 7.46 4.11
C PHE A 47 13.04 8.98 4.29
N GLU A 48 14.20 9.56 3.98
CA GLU A 48 14.39 11.01 3.97
C GLU A 48 13.56 11.69 2.87
N GLU A 49 13.43 11.03 1.72
CA GLU A 49 12.67 11.54 0.59
C GLU A 49 11.17 11.36 0.80
N ALA A 50 10.39 12.42 0.55
CA ALA A 50 8.95 12.43 0.78
C ALA A 50 8.17 11.39 -0.06
N TYR A 51 8.75 10.93 -1.17
CA TYR A 51 8.16 9.95 -2.07
C TYR A 51 8.62 8.51 -1.78
N GLY A 52 9.51 8.32 -0.79
CA GLY A 52 10.06 7.03 -0.41
C GLY A 52 11.23 6.58 -1.28
N ALA A 53 11.47 5.27 -1.32
CA ALA A 53 12.54 4.67 -2.11
C ALA A 53 12.06 4.32 -3.52
N ALA A 54 12.81 4.77 -4.52
CA ALA A 54 12.53 4.47 -5.93
C ALA A 54 12.74 2.98 -6.24
N VAL A 55 11.71 2.36 -6.82
CA VAL A 55 11.66 0.98 -7.31
C VAL A 55 10.87 0.95 -8.62
N GLY A 56 11.56 1.17 -9.74
CA GLY A 56 10.94 1.15 -11.06
C GLY A 56 10.27 -0.20 -11.37
N GLY A 57 9.01 -0.16 -11.83
CA GLY A 57 8.28 -1.37 -12.21
C GLY A 57 7.95 -2.26 -11.02
N LEU A 58 7.73 -1.69 -9.84
CA LEU A 58 7.33 -2.42 -8.63
C LEU A 58 6.01 -3.16 -8.88
N LEU A 59 6.03 -4.48 -8.68
CA LEU A 59 4.91 -5.40 -8.85
C LEU A 59 4.13 -5.58 -7.55
N GLY A 60 4.81 -5.68 -6.41
CA GLY A 60 4.20 -5.81 -5.10
C GLY A 60 5.21 -5.79 -3.97
N ILE A 61 4.70 -5.84 -2.74
CA ILE A 61 5.50 -5.88 -1.52
C ILE A 61 4.97 -6.95 -0.56
N GLY A 62 5.84 -7.41 0.34
CA GLY A 62 5.47 -8.30 1.43
C GLY A 62 6.34 -8.06 2.66
N PHE A 63 5.84 -8.48 3.82
CA PHE A 63 6.56 -8.33 5.09
C PHE A 63 7.17 -9.65 5.54
N ALA A 64 8.36 -9.54 6.13
CA ALA A 64 8.99 -10.58 6.92
C ALA A 64 9.51 -9.97 8.23
N SER A 65 9.91 -10.80 9.18
CA SER A 65 10.54 -10.34 10.42
C SER A 65 12.02 -10.67 10.40
N HIS A 66 12.87 -9.69 10.73
CA HIS A 66 14.29 -9.93 10.91
C HIS A 66 14.49 -10.94 12.06
N PRO A 67 15.21 -12.06 11.86
CA PRO A 67 15.29 -13.13 12.86
C PRO A 67 15.92 -12.67 14.17
N ASP A 68 16.92 -11.79 14.11
CA ASP A 68 17.63 -11.31 15.31
C ASP A 68 16.99 -10.08 15.96
N SER A 69 16.72 -9.01 15.21
CA SER A 69 16.19 -7.75 15.76
C SER A 69 14.67 -7.72 15.93
N GLY A 70 13.94 -8.62 15.27
CA GLY A 70 12.48 -8.58 15.19
C GLY A 70 11.95 -7.33 14.49
N HIS A 71 12.79 -6.61 13.73
CA HIS A 71 12.33 -5.51 12.87
C HIS A 71 11.45 -6.06 11.75
N ASP A 72 10.46 -5.26 11.35
CA ASP A 72 9.76 -5.52 10.10
C ASP A 72 10.75 -5.30 8.93
N LEU A 73 10.77 -6.26 8.02
CA LEU A 73 11.48 -6.17 6.75
C LEU A 73 10.47 -6.13 5.62
N VAL A 74 10.73 -5.32 4.60
CA VAL A 74 9.90 -5.22 3.41
C VAL A 74 10.64 -5.83 2.23
N VAL A 75 10.10 -6.95 1.74
CA VAL A 75 10.46 -7.48 0.42
C VAL A 75 9.71 -6.69 -0.63
N VAL A 76 10.44 -6.19 -1.63
CA VAL A 76 9.89 -5.52 -2.79
C VAL A 76 10.18 -6.35 -4.02
N VAL A 77 9.14 -6.64 -4.80
CA VAL A 77 9.23 -7.38 -6.06
C VAL A 77 8.99 -6.40 -7.20
N SER A 78 9.89 -6.36 -8.19
CA SER A 78 9.83 -5.47 -9.35
C SER A 78 10.21 -6.21 -10.62
N HIS A 79 9.96 -5.59 -11.78
CA HIS A 79 10.44 -6.13 -13.07
C HIS A 79 11.97 -6.29 -13.15
N ASP A 80 12.74 -5.50 -12.40
CA ASP A 80 14.20 -5.60 -12.35
C ASP A 80 14.69 -6.56 -11.23
N GLY A 81 13.82 -7.41 -10.69
CA GLY A 81 14.10 -8.35 -9.62
C GLY A 81 13.65 -7.86 -8.24
N HIS A 82 14.23 -8.42 -7.19
CA HIS A 82 13.76 -8.26 -5.81
C HIS A 82 14.71 -7.44 -4.95
N GLY A 83 14.18 -6.75 -3.95
CA GLY A 83 14.94 -6.03 -2.93
C GLY A 83 14.38 -6.25 -1.53
N LEU A 84 15.22 -6.05 -0.51
CA LEU A 84 14.84 -6.15 0.90
C LEU A 84 15.26 -4.89 1.62
N PHE A 85 14.33 -4.28 2.35
CA PHE A 85 14.56 -3.09 3.16
C PHE A 85 14.27 -3.39 4.64
N ASP A 86 15.06 -2.81 5.54
CA ASP A 86 14.69 -2.68 6.95
C ASP A 86 13.65 -1.56 7.07
N ALA A 87 12.47 -1.87 7.60
CA ALA A 87 11.36 -0.94 7.63
C ALA A 87 11.41 0.04 8.82
N VAL A 88 12.41 -0.08 9.68
CA VAL A 88 12.68 0.87 10.78
C VAL A 88 13.75 1.88 10.36
N THR A 89 14.81 1.41 9.69
CA THR A 89 15.97 2.25 9.33
C THR A 89 15.96 2.75 7.88
N GLY A 90 15.18 2.11 7.00
CA GLY A 90 15.18 2.39 5.56
C GLY A 90 16.37 1.81 4.81
N GLU A 91 17.28 1.10 5.50
CA GLU A 91 18.44 0.46 4.86
C GLU A 91 18.00 -0.61 3.86
N LYS A 92 18.58 -0.58 2.66
CA LYS A 92 18.44 -1.66 1.68
C LYS A 92 19.42 -2.79 2.02
N ILE A 93 18.93 -3.80 2.73
CA ILE A 93 19.72 -4.94 3.23
C ILE A 93 20.19 -5.86 2.09
N ALA A 94 19.34 -6.12 1.10
CA ALA A 94 19.65 -7.06 0.01
C ALA A 94 18.99 -6.67 -1.31
N ARG A 95 19.58 -7.15 -2.42
CA ARG A 95 19.06 -6.96 -3.77
C ARG A 95 19.44 -8.15 -4.65
N ASP A 96 18.46 -8.75 -5.29
CA ASP A 96 18.64 -9.77 -6.32
C ASP A 96 18.08 -9.27 -7.66
N ARG A 97 18.95 -9.09 -8.66
CA ARG A 97 18.58 -8.53 -9.98
C ARG A 97 18.12 -9.57 -10.98
N ASP A 98 18.40 -10.84 -10.74
CA ASP A 98 18.16 -11.92 -11.69
C ASP A 98 17.64 -13.14 -10.92
N PRO A 99 16.46 -13.02 -10.26
CA PRO A 99 15.85 -14.15 -9.58
C PRO A 99 15.53 -15.25 -10.60
N ASP A 100 15.49 -16.50 -10.13
CA ASP A 100 15.10 -17.62 -10.99
C ASP A 100 13.73 -17.35 -11.64
N PRO A 101 13.50 -17.77 -12.90
CA PRO A 101 12.27 -17.45 -13.62
C PRO A 101 10.98 -17.87 -12.89
N GLU A 102 11.02 -18.96 -12.12
CA GLU A 102 9.88 -19.48 -11.36
C GLU A 102 9.60 -18.71 -10.07
N ASP A 103 10.56 -17.92 -9.60
CA ASP A 103 10.46 -17.09 -8.39
C ASP A 103 10.40 -15.59 -8.70
N SER A 104 10.59 -15.20 -9.97
CA SER A 104 10.71 -13.81 -10.41
C SER A 104 9.49 -12.95 -10.11
N THR A 105 8.29 -13.51 -10.21
CA THR A 105 7.02 -12.82 -9.97
C THR A 105 6.08 -13.68 -9.10
N PRO A 106 5.21 -13.06 -8.27
CA PRO A 106 4.42 -13.81 -7.31
C PRO A 106 3.29 -14.63 -7.95
N ASP A 107 2.89 -14.34 -9.19
CA ASP A 107 1.85 -15.07 -9.92
C ASP A 107 2.33 -16.42 -10.50
N ALA A 108 3.62 -16.71 -10.43
CA ALA A 108 4.16 -18.04 -10.76
C ALA A 108 3.71 -19.13 -9.79
N VAL A 109 3.25 -18.76 -8.57
CA VAL A 109 2.79 -19.67 -7.53
C VAL A 109 1.39 -19.30 -7.02
N THR A 110 0.63 -20.29 -6.55
CA THR A 110 -0.78 -20.11 -6.19
C THR A 110 -1.03 -19.29 -4.92
N ASP A 111 -0.03 -19.17 -4.04
CA ASP A 111 -0.13 -18.44 -2.77
C ASP A 111 0.42 -17.01 -2.83
N LEU A 112 0.77 -16.53 -4.04
CA LEU A 112 1.30 -15.19 -4.30
C LEU A 112 2.55 -14.88 -3.45
N THR A 113 3.52 -15.80 -3.44
CA THR A 113 4.75 -15.65 -2.66
C THR A 113 6.00 -15.53 -3.52
N CYS A 114 7.01 -14.82 -2.99
CA CYS A 114 8.37 -14.80 -3.53
C CYS A 114 9.38 -15.24 -2.45
N PRO A 115 10.59 -15.71 -2.83
CA PRO A 115 11.65 -16.02 -1.87
C PRO A 115 12.06 -14.80 -1.05
N GLY A 116 12.35 -15.03 0.23
CA GLY A 116 13.02 -14.03 1.06
C GLY A 116 14.48 -13.83 0.64
N LEU A 117 15.02 -12.64 0.93
CA LEU A 117 16.42 -12.30 0.68
C LEU A 117 17.19 -12.13 2.00
N GLY A 118 18.52 -12.19 1.91
CA GLY A 118 19.41 -11.86 3.05
C GLY A 118 19.05 -12.61 4.33
N PRO A 119 18.76 -11.93 5.46
CA PRO A 119 18.48 -12.56 6.75
C PRO A 119 17.20 -13.39 6.78
N VAL A 120 16.32 -13.26 5.77
CA VAL A 120 15.10 -14.07 5.64
C VAL A 120 15.16 -15.03 4.44
N ALA A 121 16.36 -15.27 3.90
CA ALA A 121 16.58 -16.29 2.89
C ALA A 121 16.13 -17.68 3.38
N GLY A 122 15.54 -18.46 2.48
CA GLY A 122 14.95 -19.76 2.82
C GLY A 122 13.52 -19.70 3.35
N SER A 123 12.94 -18.50 3.53
CA SER A 123 11.51 -18.32 3.77
C SER A 123 10.78 -17.90 2.49
N ARG A 124 9.45 -18.05 2.47
CA ARG A 124 8.57 -17.49 1.42
C ARG A 124 7.78 -16.33 1.99
N VAL A 125 7.77 -15.21 1.27
CA VAL A 125 7.10 -13.97 1.67
C VAL A 125 5.86 -13.79 0.81
N ARG A 126 4.70 -13.62 1.45
CA ARG A 126 3.43 -13.32 0.76
C ARG A 126 3.46 -11.89 0.24
N ILE A 127 3.14 -11.74 -1.03
CA ILE A 127 3.22 -10.48 -1.77
C ILE A 127 1.81 -9.96 -2.03
N ALA A 128 1.58 -8.69 -1.69
CA ALA A 128 0.42 -7.92 -2.09
C ALA A 128 0.84 -6.94 -3.19
N GLY A 129 0.05 -6.83 -4.26
CA GLY A 129 0.41 -6.00 -5.40
C GLY A 129 -0.47 -6.19 -6.62
N LEU A 130 0.14 -6.01 -7.79
CA LEU A 130 -0.45 -6.14 -9.13
C LEU A 130 -1.24 -7.44 -9.32
N PHE A 131 -0.77 -8.54 -8.75
CA PHE A 131 -1.36 -9.87 -8.93
C PHE A 131 -2.38 -10.24 -7.83
N GLY A 132 -2.74 -9.29 -6.97
CA GLY A 132 -3.67 -9.49 -5.86
C GLY A 132 -2.96 -9.59 -4.51
N GLY A 133 -3.54 -10.36 -3.59
CA GLY A 133 -3.12 -10.41 -2.20
C GLY A 133 -3.68 -9.25 -1.37
N GLY A 134 -3.14 -9.07 -0.16
CA GLY A 134 -3.55 -7.99 0.73
C GLY A 134 -2.65 -7.92 1.97
N LEU A 135 -2.37 -6.69 2.41
CA LEU A 135 -1.72 -6.41 3.69
C LEU A 135 -2.79 -6.16 4.77
N HIS A 136 -2.39 -6.10 6.03
CA HIS A 136 -3.30 -5.76 7.12
C HIS A 136 -3.80 -4.33 6.96
N THR A 137 -5.10 -4.09 7.06
CA THR A 137 -5.69 -2.74 7.00
C THR A 137 -6.04 -2.19 8.37
N THR A 138 -5.87 -2.98 9.43
CA THR A 138 -6.08 -2.57 10.81
C THR A 138 -4.97 -3.09 11.72
N THR A 139 -4.74 -2.40 12.83
CA THR A 139 -3.88 -2.86 13.93
C THR A 139 -4.69 -3.15 15.18
N GLU A 140 -4.12 -3.92 16.11
CA GLU A 140 -4.77 -4.26 17.39
C GLU A 140 -5.10 -3.02 18.23
N ASP A 141 -4.27 -1.98 18.15
CA ASP A 141 -4.44 -0.70 18.85
C ASP A 141 -5.30 0.32 18.09
N GLY A 142 -6.10 -0.13 17.12
CA GLY A 142 -7.20 0.64 16.55
C GLY A 142 -6.86 1.49 15.33
N TRP A 143 -5.62 1.48 14.83
CA TRP A 143 -5.29 2.15 13.58
C TRP A 143 -5.96 1.45 12.40
N THR A 144 -6.43 2.24 11.42
CA THR A 144 -7.09 1.76 10.21
C THR A 144 -6.53 2.46 8.99
N LEU A 145 -6.31 1.71 7.91
CA LEU A 145 -5.93 2.21 6.60
C LEU A 145 -7.03 1.91 5.58
N GLU A 146 -7.30 2.88 4.71
CA GLU A 146 -8.21 2.73 3.57
C GLU A 146 -7.63 3.40 2.33
N ALA A 147 -7.85 2.81 1.16
CA ALA A 147 -7.62 3.46 -0.11
C ALA A 147 -8.95 3.88 -0.74
N VAL A 148 -9.07 5.16 -1.10
CA VAL A 148 -10.25 5.71 -1.77
C VAL A 148 -9.85 6.39 -3.08
N THR A 149 -10.74 6.32 -4.08
CA THR A 149 -10.48 6.84 -5.43
C THR A 149 -11.53 7.88 -5.87
N PRO A 150 -11.64 9.04 -5.17
CA PRO A 150 -12.69 10.02 -5.44
C PRO A 150 -12.58 10.69 -6.83
N ALA A 151 -11.40 10.63 -7.45
CA ALA A 151 -11.15 11.04 -8.82
C ALA A 151 -10.21 10.02 -9.50
N TRP A 152 -10.80 8.89 -9.90
CA TRP A 152 -10.12 7.84 -10.65
C TRP A 152 -9.27 8.43 -11.80
N PRO A 153 -8.02 7.96 -12.00
CA PRO A 153 -7.36 6.82 -11.34
C PRO A 153 -6.54 7.17 -10.08
N ASN A 154 -6.77 8.35 -9.47
CA ASN A 154 -5.89 8.83 -8.40
C ASN A 154 -6.34 8.32 -7.04
N ASP A 155 -5.68 7.27 -6.55
CA ASP A 155 -5.92 6.70 -5.23
C ASP A 155 -5.36 7.60 -4.12
N ARG A 156 -6.03 7.57 -2.98
CA ARG A 156 -5.65 8.27 -1.76
C ARG A 156 -5.63 7.27 -0.61
N VAL A 157 -4.51 7.18 0.08
CA VAL A 157 -4.39 6.35 1.28
C VAL A 157 -4.71 7.22 2.49
N LEU A 158 -5.73 6.79 3.23
CA LEU A 158 -6.23 7.43 4.43
C LEU A 158 -5.83 6.62 5.65
N LEU A 159 -5.38 7.29 6.69
CA LEU A 159 -5.12 6.73 8.00
C LEU A 159 -6.15 7.29 8.99
N SER A 160 -6.64 6.46 9.89
CA SER A 160 -7.49 6.86 11.02
C SER A 160 -7.21 6.00 12.25
N VAL A 161 -7.74 6.39 13.40
CA VAL A 161 -7.67 5.63 14.66
C VAL A 161 -9.08 5.43 15.23
N ASP A 162 -9.26 4.37 16.04
CA ASP A 162 -10.52 4.00 16.69
C ASP A 162 -11.69 3.67 15.74
N GLY A 163 -11.39 3.07 14.58
CA GLY A 163 -12.40 2.50 13.69
C GLY A 163 -13.35 3.51 13.04
N GLY A 164 -12.92 4.78 12.95
CA GLY A 164 -13.73 5.91 12.47
C GLY A 164 -14.09 5.85 10.99
N LEU A 165 -15.08 5.04 10.62
CA LEU A 165 -15.89 5.24 9.42
C LEU A 165 -17.21 5.92 9.83
N PRO A 166 -17.64 7.02 9.17
CA PRO A 166 -17.26 7.49 7.84
C PRO A 166 -16.64 8.89 7.87
N HIS A 167 -15.33 9.04 8.10
CA HIS A 167 -14.54 10.28 8.01
C HIS A 167 -15.27 11.58 8.42
N SER A 168 -16.13 11.49 9.44
CA SER A 168 -17.10 12.53 9.77
C SER A 168 -16.46 13.65 10.58
N GLY A 169 -15.45 13.31 11.40
CA GLY A 169 -14.66 14.28 12.14
C GLY A 169 -13.55 14.95 11.34
N PRO A 170 -12.88 15.95 11.92
CA PRO A 170 -11.95 16.84 11.23
C PRO A 170 -10.74 16.12 10.59
N HIS A 171 -10.44 16.51 9.34
CA HIS A 171 -9.22 16.10 8.64
C HIS A 171 -7.99 16.67 9.34
N GLY A 172 -6.97 15.85 9.57
CA GLY A 172 -5.76 16.21 10.31
C GLY A 172 -5.84 15.95 11.81
N GLU A 173 -6.99 15.52 12.31
CA GLU A 173 -7.25 15.27 13.75
C GLU A 173 -7.77 13.85 14.00
N GLU A 174 -8.78 13.40 13.25
CA GLU A 174 -9.35 12.05 13.39
C GLU A 174 -8.99 11.12 12.22
N TRP A 175 -8.66 11.71 11.08
CA TRP A 175 -8.20 11.01 9.89
C TRP A 175 -7.26 11.88 9.08
N TRP A 176 -6.33 11.23 8.37
CA TRP A 176 -5.24 11.87 7.64
C TRP A 176 -5.16 11.27 6.24
N HIS A 177 -5.10 12.14 5.23
CA HIS A 177 -4.70 11.73 3.89
C HIS A 177 -3.16 11.69 3.85
N ILE A 178 -2.57 10.49 3.99
CA ILE A 178 -1.12 10.34 4.17
C ILE A 178 -0.37 10.10 2.87
N PHE A 179 -1.06 9.65 1.81
CA PHE A 179 -0.43 9.39 0.51
C PHE A 179 -1.42 9.60 -0.64
N HIS A 180 -0.96 10.24 -1.71
CA HIS A 180 -1.73 10.48 -2.94
C HIS A 180 -1.01 9.86 -4.15
N SER A 181 -1.63 8.85 -4.75
CA SER A 181 -1.16 8.20 -5.97
C SER A 181 -1.59 9.00 -7.21
N SER A 182 -0.93 10.12 -7.50
CA SER A 182 -1.26 10.99 -8.64
C SER A 182 -0.40 10.80 -9.88
N TYR A 183 0.71 10.04 -9.77
CA TYR A 183 1.70 9.89 -10.83
C TYR A 183 2.00 8.44 -11.20
N SER A 184 1.73 7.51 -10.30
CA SER A 184 1.98 6.08 -10.49
C SER A 184 0.87 5.28 -9.84
N GLU A 185 0.61 4.10 -10.37
CA GLU A 185 -0.50 3.24 -9.96
C GLU A 185 -0.25 2.71 -8.54
N LEU A 186 -1.24 2.78 -7.66
CA LEU A 186 -1.16 2.16 -6.34
C LEU A 186 -1.14 0.64 -6.51
N ARG A 187 -0.10 -0.02 -5.97
CA ARG A 187 0.08 -1.48 -6.04
C ARG A 187 -0.38 -2.14 -4.76
N ALA A 188 -0.01 -1.60 -3.62
CA ALA A 188 -0.39 -2.14 -2.32
C ALA A 188 -0.31 -1.06 -1.24
N PHE A 189 -1.08 -1.26 -0.18
CA PHE A 189 -0.96 -0.48 1.04
C PHE A 189 -1.35 -1.36 2.24
N GLY A 190 -0.84 -1.02 3.43
CA GLY A 190 -1.28 -1.64 4.67
C GLY A 190 -0.19 -1.66 5.74
N PHE A 191 -0.54 -2.28 6.86
CA PHE A 191 0.34 -2.51 7.99
C PHE A 191 1.14 -3.79 7.84
N SER A 192 2.32 -3.81 8.45
CA SER A 192 3.04 -5.04 8.77
C SER A 192 2.22 -5.93 9.72
N PRO A 193 2.51 -7.25 9.77
CA PRO A 193 1.87 -8.15 10.73
C PRO A 193 2.03 -7.75 12.20
N SER A 194 3.12 -7.06 12.55
CA SER A 194 3.34 -6.51 13.89
C SER A 194 2.51 -5.25 14.16
N GLY A 195 1.95 -4.63 13.11
CA GLY A 195 1.30 -3.33 13.18
C GLY A 195 2.25 -2.16 13.41
N GLU A 196 3.57 -2.37 13.36
CA GLU A 196 4.58 -1.34 13.67
C GLU A 196 5.03 -0.52 12.45
N THR A 197 4.64 -0.94 11.24
CA THR A 197 5.02 -0.31 9.99
C THR A 197 3.79 -0.13 9.10
N ILE A 198 3.66 1.05 8.49
CA ILE A 198 2.78 1.30 7.33
C ILE A 198 3.64 1.22 6.07
N ALA A 199 3.15 0.52 5.07
CA ALA A 199 3.71 0.55 3.73
C ALA A 199 2.67 1.03 2.71
N VAL A 200 3.13 1.85 1.77
CA VAL A 200 2.40 2.23 0.55
C VAL A 200 3.35 2.04 -0.63
N ALA A 201 2.94 1.22 -1.58
CA ALA A 201 3.73 0.90 -2.77
C ALA A 201 2.97 1.30 -4.03
N THR A 202 3.64 2.00 -4.93
CA THR A 202 3.15 2.32 -6.27
C THR A 202 3.92 1.51 -7.31
N SER A 203 3.61 1.67 -8.60
CA SER A 203 4.40 1.05 -9.68
C SER A 203 5.83 1.60 -9.81
N SER A 204 6.21 2.63 -9.06
CA SER A 204 7.52 3.30 -9.15
C SER A 204 8.27 3.44 -7.82
N ASP A 205 7.59 3.37 -6.68
CA ASP A 205 8.17 3.72 -5.39
C ASP A 205 7.57 2.90 -4.25
N VAL A 206 8.30 2.81 -3.14
CA VAL A 206 7.79 2.32 -1.86
C VAL A 206 8.00 3.38 -0.77
N SER A 207 6.92 3.77 -0.10
CA SER A 207 6.90 4.67 1.05
C SER A 207 6.60 3.88 2.32
N LEU A 208 7.38 4.13 3.37
CA LEU A 208 7.25 3.44 4.65
C LEU A 208 7.16 4.46 5.80
N TRP A 209 6.31 4.16 6.77
CA TRP A 209 6.28 4.85 8.06
C TRP A 209 6.40 3.84 9.18
N THR A 210 7.19 4.15 10.20
CA THR A 210 7.36 3.30 11.37
C THR A 210 6.95 4.05 12.62
N ARG A 211 6.38 3.32 13.58
CA ARG A 211 6.18 3.82 14.95
C ARG A 211 7.22 3.30 15.93
N ARG A 212 8.10 2.39 15.50
CA ARG A 212 9.24 1.96 16.33
C ARG A 212 10.20 3.13 16.54
N PRO A 213 10.78 3.24 17.75
CA PRO A 213 11.88 4.17 17.98
C PRO A 213 13.14 3.68 17.26
N GLU A 214 13.91 4.61 16.68
CA GLU A 214 15.25 4.29 16.19
C GLU A 214 16.09 3.74 17.34
N PRO A 215 16.85 2.63 17.13
CA PRO A 215 17.75 2.10 18.14
C PRO A 215 18.84 3.14 18.46
N GLY A 216 18.64 3.90 19.54
CA GLY A 216 19.56 4.96 19.98
C GLY A 216 18.89 6.16 20.68
N SER A 217 17.58 6.34 20.53
CA SER A 217 16.82 7.44 21.16
C SER A 217 16.34 7.13 22.59
N GLY A 218 16.73 5.97 23.15
CA GLY A 218 16.57 5.63 24.57
C GLY A 218 17.52 6.44 25.44
N GLY A 219 17.20 7.71 25.66
CA GLY A 219 17.94 8.62 26.54
C GLY A 219 18.16 8.00 27.92
N GLY A 220 19.44 7.76 28.24
CA GLY A 220 19.85 7.36 29.57
C GLY A 220 19.49 8.43 30.59
N VAL A 221 18.46 8.18 31.40
CA VAL A 221 18.34 8.81 32.70
C VAL A 221 19.32 8.09 33.62
N ARG A 222 20.56 8.60 33.69
CA ARG A 222 21.45 8.29 34.81
C ARG A 222 21.03 9.18 35.98
N ARG A 223 20.54 8.56 37.05
CA ARG A 223 20.60 9.12 38.41
C ARG A 223 21.95 8.79 39.03
#